data_AF-A0A382QWR9-F1
#
_entry.id   AF-A0A382QWR9-F1
#
_cell.length_a   1.000
_cell.length_b   1.000
_cell.length_c   1.000
_cell.angle_alpha   90.00
_cell.angle_beta   90.00
_cell.angle_gamma   90.00
#
_symmetry.space_group_name_H-M   'P 1'
#
loop_
_entity.id
_entity.type
_entity.pdbx_description
1 polymer ?
#
loop_
_entity_poly.entity_id
_entity_poly.type
_entity_poly.pdbx_seq_one_letter_code
_entity_poly.pdbx_strand_id
1 'polypeptide(L)'
;MMIPAHALSGLICLHLGQILVSRTDGTARWVKIPRWAWLALGLGLAFLSHALIDAMAIFTYHESSPYGSRFSRLVFWSWFFSGAGIITWAMWTDIRYRYGILVALSYDIWDHYILRFVEGVLDGFPERFMARY
;
A
#
# COMPACT_ATOMS: atom_id res chain seq x y z
N MET A 1 8.81 6.00 -0.07
CA MET A 1 7.54 5.25 -0.06
C MET A 1 6.64 5.81 1.03
N MET A 2 5.48 6.37 0.66
CA MET A 2 4.48 6.91 1.61
C MET A 2 3.63 5.78 2.19
N ILE A 3 4.26 4.85 2.92
CA ILE A 3 3.63 3.64 3.48
C ILE A 3 2.26 3.91 4.14
N PRO A 4 2.08 4.98 4.96
CA PRO A 4 0.79 5.31 5.54
C PRO A 4 -0.31 5.55 4.50
N ALA A 5 0.02 6.24 3.40
CA ALA A 5 -0.93 6.56 2.35
C ALA A 5 -1.40 5.31 1.61
N HIS A 6 -0.47 4.43 1.23
CA HIS A 6 -0.82 3.16 0.58
C HIS A 6 -1.68 2.29 1.50
N ALA A 7 -1.26 2.12 2.76
CA ALA A 7 -2.02 1.35 3.74
C ALA A 7 -3.44 1.90 3.91
N LEU A 8 -3.60 3.20 4.21
CA LEU A 8 -4.91 3.84 4.38
C LEU A 8 -5.77 3.75 3.11
N SER A 9 -5.17 3.91 1.93
CA SER A 9 -5.90 3.77 0.68
C SER A 9 -6.49 2.37 0.50
N GLY A 10 -5.74 1.32 0.88
CA GLY A 10 -6.24 -0.04 0.88
C GLY A 10 -7.48 -0.22 1.75
N LEU A 11 -7.53 0.41 2.93
CA LEU A 11 -8.73 0.40 3.79
C LEU A 11 -9.88 1.18 3.15
N ILE A 12 -9.62 2.40 2.69
CA ILE A 12 -10.64 3.27 2.08
C ILE A 12 -11.26 2.59 0.87
N CYS A 13 -10.46 1.96 0.01
CA CYS A 13 -10.93 1.27 -1.18
C CYS A 13 -11.83 0.08 -0.85
N LEU A 14 -11.56 -0.66 0.24
CA LEU A 14 -12.48 -1.70 0.71
C LEU A 14 -13.83 -1.13 1.16
N HIS A 15 -13.82 -0.01 1.88
CA HIS A 15 -15.06 0.67 2.27
C HIS A 15 -15.82 1.22 1.06
N LEU A 16 -15.12 1.78 0.07
CA LEU A 16 -15.72 2.22 -1.18
C LEU A 16 -16.37 1.04 -1.91
N GLY A 17 -15.71 -0.11 -1.98
CA GLY A 17 -16.28 -1.35 -2.52
C GLY A 17 -17.60 -1.73 -1.82
N GLN A 18 -17.65 -1.63 -0.49
CA GLN A 18 -18.87 -1.85 0.28
C GLN A 18 -19.97 -0.83 -0.03
N ILE A 19 -19.64 0.47 -0.08
CA ILE A 19 -20.61 1.55 -0.35
C ILE A 19 -21.20 1.42 -1.76
N LEU A 20 -20.40 1.01 -2.73
CA LEU A 20 -20.80 0.87 -4.14
C LEU A 20 -21.71 -0.34 -4.37
N VAL A 21 -21.56 -1.41 -3.59
CA VAL A 21 -22.29 -2.66 -3.77
C VAL A 21 -23.45 -2.81 -2.78
N SER A 22 -23.36 -2.24 -1.59
CA SER A 22 -24.34 -2.36 -0.52
C SER A 22 -25.06 -1.04 -0.25
N ARG A 23 -26.33 -1.14 0.16
CA ARG A 23 -27.09 -0.05 0.75
C ARG A 23 -26.85 0.02 2.26
N THR A 24 -27.30 1.09 2.89
CA THR A 24 -27.18 1.33 4.34
C THR A 24 -27.91 0.29 5.18
N ASP A 25 -28.94 -0.36 4.62
CA ASP A 25 -29.70 -1.47 5.23
C ASP A 25 -29.05 -2.85 5.03
N GLY A 26 -27.87 -2.92 4.42
CA GLY A 26 -27.15 -4.16 4.15
C GLY A 26 -27.67 -4.94 2.93
N THR A 27 -28.67 -4.44 2.22
CA THR A 27 -29.15 -5.04 0.97
C THR A 27 -28.23 -4.69 -0.20
N ALA A 28 -28.20 -5.55 -1.22
CA ALA A 28 -27.44 -5.27 -2.42
C ALA A 28 -28.05 -4.05 -3.15
N ARG A 29 -27.21 -3.08 -3.51
CA ARG A 29 -27.61 -1.88 -4.25
C ARG A 29 -28.09 -2.21 -5.67
N TRP A 30 -27.54 -3.28 -6.24
CA TRP A 30 -27.77 -3.70 -7.62
C TRP A 30 -28.40 -5.10 -7.67
N VAL A 31 -29.29 -5.31 -8.63
CA VAL A 31 -30.00 -6.58 -8.82
C VAL A 31 -29.01 -7.64 -9.33
N LYS A 32 -28.98 -8.83 -8.70
CA LYS A 32 -28.15 -10.00 -9.06
C LYS A 32 -26.63 -9.88 -8.85
N ILE A 33 -26.13 -8.96 -8.01
CA ILE A 33 -24.70 -8.92 -7.68
C ILE A 33 -24.34 -9.94 -6.59
N PRO A 34 -23.28 -10.76 -6.77
CA PRO A 34 -22.85 -11.70 -5.75
C PRO A 34 -22.29 -11.00 -4.51
N ARG A 35 -22.47 -11.62 -3.34
CA ARG A 35 -22.04 -11.05 -2.04
C ARG A 35 -20.55 -10.71 -1.97
N TRP A 36 -19.68 -11.34 -2.74
CA TRP A 36 -18.24 -11.08 -2.75
C TRP A 36 -17.83 -9.93 -3.67
N ALA A 37 -18.74 -9.38 -4.49
CA ALA A 37 -18.42 -8.34 -5.45
C ALA A 37 -17.89 -7.06 -4.81
N TRP A 38 -18.36 -6.70 -3.61
CA TRP A 38 -17.84 -5.55 -2.88
C TRP A 38 -16.35 -5.69 -2.56
N LEU A 39 -15.91 -6.91 -2.23
CA LEU A 39 -14.52 -7.20 -1.91
C LEU A 39 -13.67 -7.16 -3.18
N ALA A 40 -14.13 -7.79 -4.26
CA ALA A 40 -13.42 -7.74 -5.54
C ALA A 40 -13.26 -6.31 -6.07
N LEU A 41 -14.33 -5.51 -6.01
CA LEU A 41 -14.28 -4.10 -6.39
C LEU A 41 -13.33 -3.30 -5.49
N GLY A 42 -13.41 -3.51 -4.17
CA GLY A 42 -12.54 -2.83 -3.22
C GLY A 42 -11.06 -3.17 -3.41
N LEU A 43 -10.73 -4.43 -3.69
CA LEU A 43 -9.35 -4.84 -4.01
C LEU A 43 -8.88 -4.28 -5.35
N GLY A 44 -9.73 -4.25 -6.37
CA GLY A 44 -9.40 -3.61 -7.65
C GLY A 44 -9.12 -2.12 -7.49
N LEU A 45 -9.93 -1.42 -6.69
CA LEU A 45 -9.68 -0.01 -6.35
C LEU A 45 -8.39 0.17 -5.54
N ALA A 46 -8.10 -0.72 -4.59
CA ALA A 46 -6.87 -0.68 -3.78
C ALA A 46 -5.62 -0.92 -4.63
N PHE A 47 -5.72 -1.74 -5.66
CA PHE A 47 -4.64 -1.95 -6.62
C PHE A 47 -4.38 -0.70 -7.45
N LEU A 48 -5.45 -0.05 -7.95
CA LEU A 48 -5.34 1.18 -8.73
C LEU A 48 -4.91 2.39 -7.89
N SER A 49 -5.24 2.42 -6.59
CA SER A 49 -4.86 3.52 -5.70
C SER A 49 -3.35 3.64 -5.56
N HIS A 50 -2.61 2.54 -5.68
CA HIS A 50 -1.15 2.55 -5.65
C HIS A 50 -0.57 3.50 -6.72
N ALA A 51 -0.95 3.31 -7.99
CA ALA A 51 -0.46 4.15 -9.09
C ALA A 51 -0.83 5.63 -8.93
N LEU A 52 -2.02 5.91 -8.38
CA LEU A 52 -2.45 7.28 -8.10
C LEU A 52 -1.59 7.92 -7.00
N ILE A 53 -1.33 7.19 -5.92
CA ILE A 53 -0.51 7.68 -4.81
C ILE A 53 0.91 7.92 -5.27
N ASP A 54 1.50 7.02 -6.05
CA ASP A 54 2.86 7.17 -6.58
C ASP A 54 2.98 8.36 -7.54
N ALA A 55 2.00 8.55 -8.42
CA ALA A 55 1.95 9.72 -9.29
C ALA A 55 1.89 11.03 -8.50
N MET A 56 1.21 11.04 -7.35
CA MET A 56 1.17 12.19 -6.44
C MET A 56 2.42 12.30 -5.55
N ALA A 57 3.07 11.18 -5.23
CA ALA A 57 4.20 11.09 -4.33
C ALA A 57 5.56 11.29 -5.01
N ILE A 58 5.59 11.47 -6.33
CA ILE A 58 6.82 11.74 -7.09
C ILE A 58 7.59 12.98 -6.58
N PHE A 59 6.90 13.92 -5.92
CA PHE A 59 7.49 15.12 -5.32
C PHE A 59 7.77 15.02 -3.81
N THR A 60 7.48 13.88 -3.19
CA THR A 60 7.52 13.72 -1.73
C THR A 60 8.58 12.69 -1.29
N TYR A 61 9.57 12.41 -2.14
CA TYR A 61 10.65 11.49 -1.78
C TYR A 61 11.50 12.06 -0.63
N HIS A 62 11.70 11.23 0.39
CA HIS A 62 12.58 11.54 1.53
C HIS A 62 13.52 10.37 1.77
N GLU A 63 14.83 10.67 1.78
CA GLU A 63 15.89 9.69 2.03
C GLU A 63 16.04 9.36 3.51
N SER A 64 16.39 8.11 3.79
CA SER A 64 16.70 7.59 5.14
C SER A 64 18.18 7.70 5.51
N SER A 65 19.02 8.08 4.52
CA SER A 65 20.49 8.11 4.64
C SER A 65 20.96 8.90 5.87
N PRO A 66 21.95 8.39 6.62
CA PRO A 66 22.56 9.12 7.74
C PRO A 66 23.17 10.48 7.33
N TYR A 67 23.55 10.58 6.05
CA TYR A 67 24.14 11.78 5.45
C TYR A 67 23.10 12.78 4.92
N GLY A 68 21.81 12.41 4.93
CA GLY A 68 20.72 13.25 4.47
C GLY A 68 20.30 14.35 5.45
N SER A 69 19.45 15.26 4.97
CA SER A 69 18.94 16.36 5.79
C SER A 69 18.17 15.85 7.02
N ARG A 70 18.24 16.58 8.14
CA ARG A 70 17.50 16.21 9.37
C ARG A 70 16.00 16.16 9.12
N PHE A 71 15.48 17.09 8.31
CA PHE A 71 14.08 17.13 7.90
C PHE A 71 13.67 15.88 7.12
N SER A 72 14.42 15.50 6.08
CA SER A 72 14.13 14.31 5.27
C SER A 72 14.11 13.04 6.12
N ARG A 73 15.08 12.87 7.01
CA ARG A 73 15.11 11.71 7.92
C ARG A 73 13.91 11.67 8.85
N LEU A 74 13.52 12.82 9.42
CA LEU A 74 12.35 12.91 10.29
C LEU A 74 11.10 12.47 9.53
N VAL A 75 10.86 13.01 8.33
CA VAL A 75 9.69 12.66 7.53
C VAL A 75 9.69 11.17 7.16
N PHE A 76 10.84 10.64 6.70
CA PHE A 76 11.00 9.22 6.37
C PHE A 76 10.62 8.32 7.56
N TRP A 77 11.23 8.55 8.73
CA TRP A 77 10.96 7.74 9.92
C TRP A 77 9.54 7.91 10.42
N SER A 78 8.99 9.13 10.38
CA SER A 78 7.59 9.38 10.73
C SER A 78 6.63 8.59 9.85
N TRP A 79 6.86 8.52 8.53
CA TRP A 79 6.05 7.70 7.63
C TRP A 79 6.20 6.22 7.89
N PHE A 80 7.43 5.76 8.11
CA PHE A 80 7.70 4.37 8.42
C PHE A 80 6.94 3.92 9.68
N PHE A 81 7.11 4.64 10.79
CA PHE A 81 6.46 4.28 12.06
C PHE A 81 4.94 4.44 11.99
N SER A 82 4.44 5.48 11.32
CA SER A 82 2.99 5.66 11.13
C SER A 82 2.40 4.52 10.30
N GLY A 83 3.10 4.10 9.23
CA GLY A 83 2.68 2.98 8.39
C GLY A 83 2.64 1.68 9.17
N ALA A 84 3.69 1.38 9.94
CA ALA A 84 3.74 0.22 10.83
C ALA A 84 2.60 0.23 11.86
N GLY A 85 2.30 1.40 12.44
CA GLY A 85 1.18 1.58 13.37
C GLY A 85 -0.17 1.29 12.72
N ILE A 86 -0.44 1.86 11.54
CA ILE A 86 -1.68 1.65 10.78
C ILE A 86 -1.85 0.17 10.42
N ILE A 87 -0.80 -0.47 9.90
CA ILE A 87 -0.83 -1.88 9.54
C ILE A 87 -1.12 -2.74 10.77
N THR A 88 -0.41 -2.52 11.88
CA THR A 88 -0.61 -3.26 13.13
C THR A 88 -2.04 -3.12 13.64
N TRP A 89 -2.54 -1.89 13.71
CA TRP A 89 -3.91 -1.60 14.11
C TRP A 89 -4.93 -2.30 13.20
N ALA A 90 -4.74 -2.23 11.89
CA ALA A 90 -5.60 -2.88 10.92
C ALA A 90 -5.58 -4.40 11.05
N MET A 91 -4.42 -5.00 11.33
CA MET A 91 -4.29 -6.45 11.58
C MET A 91 -5.17 -6.88 12.77
N TRP A 92 -5.24 -6.06 13.83
CA TRP A 92 -6.05 -6.37 15.01
C TRP A 92 -7.53 -6.05 14.85
N THR A 93 -7.87 -5.08 14.00
CA THR A 93 -9.25 -4.60 13.87
C THR A 93 -10.10 -5.51 12.98
N ASP A 94 -9.63 -5.87 11.79
CA ASP A 94 -10.42 -6.68 10.85
C ASP A 94 -9.55 -7.42 9.84
N ILE A 95 -9.84 -8.71 9.62
CA ILE A 95 -9.18 -9.55 8.61
C ILE A 95 -9.28 -8.94 7.20
N ARG A 96 -10.38 -8.23 6.91
CA ARG A 96 -10.65 -7.64 5.59
C ARG A 96 -9.64 -6.57 5.23
N TYR A 97 -9.25 -5.73 6.19
CA TYR A 97 -8.27 -4.67 5.97
C TYR A 97 -6.90 -5.22 5.56
N ARG A 98 -6.57 -6.44 6.00
CA ARG A 98 -5.32 -7.11 5.62
C ARG A 98 -5.24 -7.32 4.11
N TYR A 99 -6.33 -7.72 3.47
CA TYR A 99 -6.36 -7.90 2.01
C TYR A 99 -6.23 -6.57 1.26
N GLY A 100 -6.92 -5.52 1.71
CA GLY A 100 -6.84 -4.20 1.08
C GLY A 100 -5.44 -3.60 1.16
N ILE A 101 -4.82 -3.66 2.35
CA ILE A 101 -3.43 -3.21 2.56
C ILE A 101 -2.46 -4.03 1.70
N LEU A 102 -2.58 -5.36 1.71
CA LEU A 102 -1.67 -6.24 0.97
C LEU A 102 -1.73 -5.94 -0.53
N VAL A 103 -2.92 -5.73 -1.09
CA VAL A 103 -3.07 -5.39 -2.51
C VAL A 103 -2.53 -3.99 -2.79
N ALA A 104 -2.79 -2.99 -1.95
CA ALA A 104 -2.27 -1.64 -2.13
C ALA A 104 -0.72 -1.55 -2.02
N LEU A 105 -0.10 -2.44 -1.24
CA LEU A 105 1.36 -2.54 -1.10
C LEU A 105 1.99 -3.57 -2.03
N SER A 106 1.20 -4.33 -2.81
CA SER A 106 1.72 -5.44 -3.61
C SER A 106 2.74 -4.99 -4.66
N TYR A 107 2.52 -3.81 -5.26
CA TYR A 107 3.47 -3.22 -6.21
C TYR A 107 4.76 -2.76 -5.54
N ASP A 108 4.69 -2.13 -4.36
CA ASP A 108 5.90 -1.79 -3.60
C ASP A 108 6.71 -3.04 -3.28
N ILE A 109 6.04 -4.12 -2.86
CA ILE A 109 6.68 -5.41 -2.59
C ILE A 109 7.32 -5.96 -3.87
N TRP A 110 6.59 -5.95 -4.98
CA TRP A 110 7.06 -6.43 -6.27
C TRP A 110 8.28 -5.64 -6.77
N ASP A 111 8.18 -4.32 -6.81
CA ASP A 111 9.21 -3.44 -7.35
C ASP A 111 10.44 -3.37 -6.44
N HIS A 112 10.25 -3.16 -5.14
CA HIS A 112 11.38 -2.93 -4.23
C HIS A 112 12.03 -4.21 -3.72
N TYR A 113 11.33 -5.34 -3.70
CA TYR A 113 11.89 -6.57 -3.15
C TYR A 113 12.07 -7.66 -4.22
N ILE A 114 11.09 -7.89 -5.08
CA ILE A 114 11.15 -9.01 -6.03
C ILE A 114 12.02 -8.65 -7.25
N LEU A 115 11.71 -7.54 -7.94
CA LEU A 115 12.48 -7.13 -9.12
C LEU A 115 13.95 -6.86 -8.75
N ARG A 116 14.20 -6.12 -7.67
CA ARG A 116 15.56 -5.85 -7.19
C ARG A 116 16.34 -7.10 -6.80
N PHE A 117 15.66 -8.09 -6.20
CA PHE A 117 16.30 -9.37 -5.90
C PHE A 117 16.69 -10.10 -7.18
N VAL A 118 15.81 -10.13 -8.19
CA VAL A 118 16.10 -10.75 -9.49
C VAL A 118 17.25 -10.04 -10.19
N GLU A 119 17.27 -8.70 -10.22
CA GLU A 119 18.38 -7.92 -10.77
C GLU A 119 19.69 -8.22 -10.04
N GLY A 120 19.68 -8.21 -8.70
CA GLY A 120 20.86 -8.54 -7.90
C GLY A 120 21.38 -9.96 -8.14
N VAL A 121 20.50 -10.94 -8.37
CA VAL A 121 20.88 -12.32 -8.73
C VAL A 121 21.52 -12.37 -10.11
N LEU A 122 20.94 -11.68 -11.10
CA LEU A 122 21.45 -11.64 -12.47
C LEU A 122 22.82 -10.93 -12.55
N ASP A 123 23.05 -9.93 -11.71
CA ASP A 123 24.31 -9.17 -11.64
C ASP A 123 25.38 -9.84 -10.76
N GLY A 124 25.10 -11.01 -10.16
CA GLY A 124 26.06 -11.75 -9.35
C GLY A 124 26.29 -11.17 -7.95
N PHE A 125 25.27 -10.54 -7.35
CA PHE A 125 25.30 -9.91 -6.03
C PHE A 125 26.45 -8.90 -5.84
N PRO A 126 26.53 -7.85 -6.67
CA PRO A 126 27.56 -6.83 -6.51
C PRO A 126 27.46 -6.16 -5.13
N GLU A 127 28.62 -5.78 -4.57
CA GLU A 127 28.65 -5.12 -3.26
C GLU A 127 27.73 -3.89 -3.23
N ARG A 128 26.92 -3.79 -2.17
CA ARG A 128 25.94 -2.71 -1.94
C ARG A 128 24.73 -2.71 -2.89
N PHE A 129 24.37 -3.80 -3.56
CA PHE A 129 23.16 -3.81 -4.41
C PHE A 129 21.88 -3.47 -3.63
N MET A 130 21.78 -3.88 -2.35
CA MET A 130 20.68 -3.51 -1.44
C MET A 130 20.86 -2.11 -0.80
N ALA A 131 22.04 -1.51 -0.89
CA ALA A 131 22.41 -0.28 -0.18
C ALA A 131 22.66 0.93 -1.10
N ARG A 132 22.52 0.77 -2.42
CA ARG A 132 22.70 1.87 -3.38
C ARG A 132 21.51 2.84 -3.43
N TYR A 133 20.37 2.52 -2.83
CA TYR A 133 19.17 3.37 -2.82
C TYR A 133 18.35 3.22 -1.55
#